data_AF-A0A7I0K791-F1
#
_entry.id   AF-A0A7I0K791-F1
#
_cell.length_a   1.000
_cell.length_b   1.000
_cell.length_c   1.000
_cell.angle_alpha   90.00
_cell.angle_beta   90.00
_cell.angle_gamma   90.00
#
_symmetry.space_group_name_H-M   'P 1'
#
loop_
_entity.id
_entity.type
_entity.pdbx_description
1 polymer ?
#
loop_
_entity_poly.entity_id
_entity_poly.type
_entity_poly.pdbx_seq_one_letter_code
_entity_poly.pdbx_strand_id
1 'polypeptide(L)' 'MATPPRRPTNPMEAAEAVFKPVKKPAAAPPREPSTAPNVRELVSIRIDRAVLDHFQEDGPGWQDRINDALRELVSAKPRG' A
#
# COMPACT_ATOMS: atom_id res chain seq x y z
N MET A 1 -21.46 -58.52 4.68
CA MET A 1 -20.73 -57.74 5.70
C MET A 1 -20.53 -56.34 5.13
N ALA A 2 -21.29 -55.34 5.57
CA ALA A 2 -21.24 -53.97 5.05
C ALA A 2 -20.14 -53.17 5.79
N THR A 3 -19.23 -52.54 5.06
CA THR A 3 -18.19 -51.67 5.62
C THR A 3 -18.70 -50.23 5.69
N PRO A 4 -18.77 -49.57 6.86
CA PRO A 4 -19.20 -48.18 6.95
C PRO A 4 -18.08 -47.22 6.47
N PRO A 5 -18.42 -46.08 5.83
CA PRO A 5 -17.43 -45.08 5.44
C PRO A 5 -16.80 -44.45 6.70
N ARG A 6 -15.48 -44.61 6.86
CA ARG A 6 -14.76 -43.98 7.98
C ARG A 6 -14.79 -42.47 7.81
N ARG A 7 -15.63 -41.84 8.63
CA ARG A 7 -15.58 -40.41 8.99
C ARG A 7 -14.13 -40.02 9.31
N PRO A 8 -13.52 -39.03 8.63
CA PRO A 8 -12.22 -38.52 9.05
C PRO A 8 -12.38 -37.81 10.40
N THR A 9 -12.04 -38.53 11.46
CA THR A 9 -11.77 -38.00 12.80
C THR A 9 -10.52 -37.13 12.71
N ASN A 10 -10.70 -35.82 12.51
CA ASN A 10 -10.16 -34.77 13.40
C ASN A 10 -10.26 -33.39 12.74
N PRO A 11 -11.40 -32.67 12.90
CA PRO A 11 -11.55 -31.30 12.41
C PRO A 11 -10.63 -30.29 13.14
N MET A 12 -10.01 -30.67 14.26
CA MET A 12 -9.09 -29.81 15.01
C MET A 12 -7.73 -29.63 14.33
N GLU A 13 -7.15 -30.70 13.75
CA GLU A 13 -5.84 -30.59 13.07
C GLU A 13 -5.87 -29.68 11.85
N ALA A 14 -7.00 -29.66 11.12
CA ALA A 14 -7.18 -28.77 9.98
C ALA A 14 -7.26 -27.29 10.37
N ALA A 15 -7.77 -26.97 11.58
CA ALA A 15 -7.87 -25.59 12.07
C ALA A 15 -6.53 -25.04 12.57
N GLU A 16 -5.69 -25.87 13.19
CA GLU A 16 -4.36 -25.46 13.67
C GLU A 16 -3.36 -25.22 12.53
N ALA A 17 -3.55 -25.83 11.36
CA ALA A 17 -2.73 -25.56 10.18
C ALA A 17 -2.94 -24.15 9.61
N VAL A 18 -4.14 -23.58 9.77
CA VAL A 18 -4.51 -22.25 9.26
C VAL A 18 -4.12 -21.14 10.24
N PHE A 19 -4.07 -21.44 11.54
CA PHE A 19 -3.74 -20.49 12.61
C PHE A 19 -2.27 -20.49 13.05
N LYS A 20 -1.35 -20.91 12.17
CA LYS A 20 0.08 -20.69 12.40
C LYS A 20 0.37 -19.19 12.32
N PRO A 21 0.92 -18.54 13.35
CA PRO A 21 1.30 -17.14 13.27
C PRO A 21 2.45 -17.01 12.27
N VAL A 22 2.16 -16.43 11.10
CA VAL A 22 3.19 -15.97 10.17
C VAL A 22 4.06 -14.98 10.93
N LYS A 23 5.30 -15.38 11.18
CA LYS A 23 6.35 -14.54 11.73
C LYS A 23 6.40 -13.27 10.87
N LYS A 24 6.05 -12.12 11.47
CA LYS A 24 6.21 -10.80 10.82
C LYS A 24 7.64 -10.76 10.25
N PRO A 25 7.83 -10.53 8.94
CA PRO A 25 9.17 -10.24 8.47
C PRO A 25 9.68 -9.05 9.26
N ALA A 26 10.85 -9.23 9.88
CA ALA A 26 11.57 -8.18 10.56
C ALA A 26 11.68 -6.96 9.63
N ALA A 27 11.56 -5.78 10.23
CA ALA A 27 11.70 -4.45 9.66
C ALA A 27 12.32 -4.43 8.26
N ALA A 28 11.57 -3.92 7.29
CA ALA A 28 12.15 -3.51 6.01
C ALA A 28 13.40 -2.67 6.30
N PRO A 29 14.53 -2.92 5.60
CA PRO A 29 15.73 -2.12 5.81
C PRO A 29 15.38 -0.64 5.61
N PRO A 30 15.99 0.29 6.36
CA PRO A 30 15.85 1.72 6.07
C PRO A 30 16.17 1.89 4.60
N ARG A 31 15.17 2.26 3.79
CA ARG A 31 15.41 2.53 2.37
C ARG A 31 16.39 3.68 2.34
N GLU A 32 17.64 3.38 2.02
CA GLU A 32 18.63 4.39 1.66
C GLU A 32 17.98 5.29 0.59
N PRO A 33 18.00 6.62 0.76
CA PRO A 33 17.40 7.51 -0.23
C PRO A 33 18.20 7.33 -1.53
N SER A 34 17.68 6.51 -2.43
CA SER A 34 18.24 6.30 -3.75
C SER A 34 18.34 7.68 -4.39
N THR A 35 19.56 8.19 -4.56
CA THR A 35 19.86 9.50 -5.19
C THR A 35 19.64 9.40 -6.72
N ALA A 36 18.49 8.86 -7.12
CA ALA A 36 18.07 8.87 -8.50
C ALA A 36 17.56 10.28 -8.84
N PRO A 37 17.90 10.86 -10.00
CA PRO A 37 17.22 12.07 -10.44
C PRO A 37 15.72 11.74 -10.53
N ASN A 38 14.88 12.51 -9.82
CA ASN A 38 13.45 12.27 -9.56
C ASN A 38 13.08 11.38 -8.35
N VAL A 39 13.86 11.41 -7.25
CA VAL A 39 13.39 10.84 -5.98
C VAL A 39 12.13 11.56 -5.53
N ARG A 40 11.05 10.81 -5.35
CA ARG A 40 9.86 11.29 -4.65
C ARG A 40 10.07 11.06 -3.16
N GLU A 41 10.04 12.14 -2.39
CA GLU A 41 10.08 12.04 -0.94
C GLU A 41 8.67 11.84 -0.39
N LEU A 42 8.48 10.81 0.44
CA LEU A 42 7.22 10.61 1.12
C LEU A 42 7.12 11.57 2.29
N VAL A 43 6.30 12.60 2.12
CA VAL A 43 6.06 13.63 3.15
C VAL A 43 4.61 13.60 3.62
N SER A 44 4.42 13.83 4.91
CA SER A 44 3.09 13.98 5.51
C SER A 44 2.60 15.41 5.35
N ILE A 45 1.83 15.69 4.29
CA ILE A 45 1.20 16.99 4.04
C ILE A 45 -0.29 16.95 4.38
N ARG A 46 -0.83 18.08 4.86
CA ARG A 46 -2.27 18.27 5.04
C ARG A 46 -2.86 18.85 3.75
N ILE A 47 -3.84 18.16 3.19
CA ILE A 47 -4.55 18.56 1.97
C ILE A 47 -6.01 18.74 2.33
N ASP A 48 -6.65 19.76 1.76
CA ASP A 48 -8.07 19.98 1.92
C ASP A 48 -8.89 18.81 1.33
N ARG A 49 -10.04 18.53 1.94
CA ARG A 49 -10.87 17.40 1.53
C ARG A 49 -11.45 17.57 0.13
N ALA A 50 -11.89 18.77 -0.25
CA ALA A 50 -12.45 19.02 -1.57
C ALA A 50 -11.40 18.85 -2.67
N VAL A 51 -10.16 19.25 -2.39
CA VAL A 51 -9.02 19.03 -3.30
C VAL A 51 -8.71 17.53 -3.42
N LEU A 52 -8.70 16.80 -2.30
CA LEU A 52 -8.45 15.37 -2.31
C LEU A 52 -9.52 14.60 -3.09
N ASP A 53 -10.80 14.91 -2.86
CA ASP A 53 -11.92 14.28 -3.55
C ASP A 53 -11.84 14.54 -5.06
N HIS A 54 -11.56 15.79 -5.48
CA HIS A 54 -11.38 16.13 -6.90
C HIS A 54 -10.33 15.24 -7.59
N PHE A 55 -9.15 15.07 -7.01
CA PHE A 55 -8.11 14.23 -7.62
C PHE A 55 -8.43 12.72 -7.55
N GLN A 56 -9.14 12.27 -6.51
CA GLN A 56 -9.52 10.87 -6.32
C GLN A 56 -10.63 10.42 -7.27
N GLU A 57 -11.58 11.30 -7.63
CA GLU A 57 -12.67 11.01 -8.57
C GLU A 57 -12.15 10.56 -9.95
N ASP A 58 -11.04 11.13 -10.40
CA ASP A 58 -10.40 10.77 -11.66
C ASP A 58 -9.67 9.39 -11.62
N GLY A 59 -9.76 8.65 -10.52
CA GLY A 59 -9.31 7.25 -10.41
C GLY A 59 -7.84 7.04 -10.01
N PRO A 60 -7.27 5.84 -10.29
CA PRO A 60 -5.89 5.50 -9.92
C PRO A 60 -4.86 6.52 -10.44
N GLY A 61 -3.81 6.78 -9.65
CA GLY A 61 -2.78 7.77 -10.00
C GLY A 61 -3.09 9.20 -9.56
N TRP A 62 -4.11 9.41 -8.71
CA TRP A 62 -4.45 10.73 -8.17
C TRP A 62 -3.30 11.43 -7.44
N GLN A 63 -2.39 10.66 -6.81
CA GLN A 63 -1.18 11.20 -6.17
C GLN A 63 -0.14 11.71 -7.17
N ASP A 64 -0.04 11.07 -8.34
CA ASP A 64 0.82 11.55 -9.42
C ASP A 64 0.28 12.85 -10.00
N ARG A 65 -1.04 12.93 -10.23
CA ARG A 65 -1.70 14.14 -10.76
C ARG A 65 -1.54 15.35 -9.84
N ILE A 66 -1.72 15.17 -8.52
CA ILE A 66 -1.50 16.27 -7.58
C ILE A 66 -0.03 16.70 -7.56
N ASN A 67 0.91 15.75 -7.70
CA ASN A 67 2.33 16.07 -7.79
C ASN A 67 2.68 16.82 -9.09
N ASP A 68 2.09 16.44 -10.22
CA ASP A 68 2.29 17.13 -11.51
C ASP A 68 1.74 18.55 -11.46
N ALA A 69 0.55 18.76 -10.89
CA ALA A 69 0.00 20.11 -10.67
C ALA A 69 0.92 20.98 -9.80
N LEU A 70 1.49 20.41 -8.72
CA LEU A 70 2.48 21.11 -7.89
C LEU A 70 3.75 21.45 -8.68
N ARG A 71 4.22 20.56 -9.55
CA ARG A 71 5.40 20.79 -10.39
C ARG A 71 5.17 21.89 -11.42
N GLU A 72 3.99 21.95 -12.02
CA GLU A 72 3.60 23.03 -12.93
C GLU A 72 3.62 24.38 -12.21
N LEU A 73 3.04 24.47 -11.00
CA LEU A 73 3.07 25.69 -10.20
C LEU A 73 4.48 26.16 -9.86
N VAL A 74 5.38 25.24 -9.51
CA VAL A 74 6.79 25.55 -9.22
C VAL A 74 7.52 26.00 -10.49
N SER A 75 7.22 25.39 -11.64
CA SER A 75 7.85 25.71 -12.93
C SER A 75 7.33 27.03 -13.52
N ALA A 76 6.06 27.35 -13.29
CA ALA A 76 5.41 28.58 -13.72
C ALA A 76 5.77 29.79 -12.86
N LYS A 77 6.26 29.58 -11.63
CA LYS A 77 6.75 30.66 -10.79
C LYS A 77 8.15 31.09 -11.27
N PRO A 78 8.32 32.29 -11.86
CA PRO A 78 9.66 32.78 -12.16
C PRO A 78 10.42 32.90 -10.85
N ARG A 79 11.58 32.24 -10.78
CA ARG A 79 12.57 32.49 -9.73
C ARG A 79 13.07 33.92 -9.98
N GLY A 80 12.64 34.85 -9.13
CA GLY A 80 13.15 36.22 -9.10
C GLY A 80 14.64 36.26 -8.80
#